data_AF-A0A1Y2CYM8-F1
#
_entry.id   AF-A0A1Y2CYM8-F1
#
_cell.length_a   1.000
_cell.length_b   1.000
_cell.length_c   1.000
_cell.angle_alpha   90.00
_cell.angle_beta   90.00
_cell.angle_gamma   90.00
#
_symmetry.space_group_name_H-M   'P 1'
#
loop_
_entity.id
_entity.type
_entity.pdbx_description
1 polymer ?
#
loop_
_entity_poly.entity_id
_entity_poly.type
_entity_poly.pdbx_seq_one_letter_code
_entity_poly.pdbx_strand_id
1 'polypeptide(L)'
;MSSPQKNTLKHTLSCPELTVINLPEPEKSEEKVDEVNKLYNRVNISEKIANGVFFINLIVSAITIFEFKYQDLFFIINIIFSITAENERRKSFIKESFNVNLTKRKTYKYYNNDEQESLRKMGVNCFENLFFTKYIAKKNVNHRKYKSFIIVLLYIILLIQVENLELLVLITQTVFSSEYFFKYIKFLYFKVHVTRIYQKLFDIFVTTHAEDDKVTRIKILDAAMDYECLKFYCKISLSSRIYNKYNNKLNKEWDELYHSSIVYH
;
A
#
# COMPACT_ATOMS: atom_id res chain seq x y z
N MET A 1 -59.05 -87.23 -85.23
CA MET A 1 -60.22 -87.28 -84.34
C MET A 1 -59.71 -87.20 -82.92
N SER A 2 -59.75 -86.01 -82.31
CA SER A 2 -59.34 -85.80 -80.93
C SER A 2 -60.29 -84.78 -80.29
N SER A 3 -60.81 -85.18 -79.15
CA SER A 3 -61.97 -84.64 -78.44
C SER A 3 -61.61 -83.43 -77.54
N PRO A 4 -62.61 -82.73 -76.98
CA PRO A 4 -62.46 -81.37 -76.48
C PRO A 4 -62.05 -81.30 -75.00
N GLN A 5 -61.31 -80.24 -74.64
CA GLN A 5 -61.12 -79.80 -73.25
C GLN A 5 -61.83 -78.46 -73.03
N LYS A 6 -62.59 -78.39 -71.93
CA LYS A 6 -63.28 -77.20 -71.42
C LYS A 6 -62.95 -77.06 -69.92
N ASN A 7 -62.94 -75.81 -69.45
CA ASN A 7 -62.60 -75.30 -68.10
C ASN A 7 -61.10 -74.96 -67.95
N THR A 8 -60.69 -73.79 -67.46
CA THR A 8 -61.17 -73.09 -66.25
C THR A 8 -60.90 -71.57 -66.33
N LEU A 9 -61.80 -70.75 -65.77
CA LEU A 9 -61.62 -69.31 -65.54
C LEU A 9 -60.44 -69.00 -64.59
N LYS A 10 -59.80 -67.84 -64.77
CA LYS A 10 -59.75 -66.78 -63.74
C LYS A 10 -59.25 -65.45 -64.33
N HIS A 11 -60.05 -64.42 -64.12
CA HIS A 11 -59.83 -63.03 -64.52
C HIS A 11 -58.55 -62.44 -63.90
N THR A 12 -57.83 -61.70 -64.73
CA THR A 12 -56.78 -60.75 -64.38
C THR A 12 -57.35 -59.58 -63.57
N LEU A 13 -56.89 -59.42 -62.33
CA LEU A 13 -57.04 -58.18 -61.55
C LEU A 13 -55.64 -57.71 -61.17
N SER A 14 -55.25 -56.58 -61.77
CA SER A 14 -54.03 -55.83 -61.50
C SER A 14 -54.22 -55.08 -60.17
N CYS A 15 -53.36 -55.35 -59.19
CA CYS A 15 -53.25 -54.52 -57.99
C CYS A 15 -52.34 -53.31 -58.28
N PRO A 16 -52.77 -52.07 -57.99
CA PRO A 16 -51.89 -50.91 -58.02
C PRO A 16 -51.01 -50.86 -56.76
N GLU A 17 -49.76 -50.43 -56.92
CA GLU A 17 -48.76 -50.24 -55.86
C GLU A 17 -49.25 -49.28 -54.76
N LEU A 18 -49.03 -49.65 -53.50
CA LEU A 18 -49.23 -48.77 -52.35
C LEU A 18 -48.20 -47.64 -52.37
N THR A 19 -48.65 -46.40 -52.57
CA THR A 19 -47.86 -45.20 -52.31
C THR A 19 -47.71 -45.01 -50.80
N VAL A 20 -46.49 -45.19 -50.29
CA VAL A 20 -46.13 -44.86 -48.90
C VAL A 20 -46.22 -43.34 -48.74
N ILE A 21 -47.18 -42.86 -47.96
CA ILE A 21 -47.28 -41.45 -47.58
C ILE A 21 -46.19 -41.19 -46.54
N ASN A 22 -45.12 -40.47 -46.93
CA ASN A 22 -44.17 -39.92 -45.98
C ASN A 22 -44.86 -38.80 -45.19
N LEU A 23 -45.04 -39.00 -43.88
CA LEU A 23 -45.38 -37.91 -42.96
C LEU A 23 -44.18 -36.94 -42.90
N PRO A 24 -44.39 -35.62 -42.98
CA PRO A 24 -43.32 -34.66 -42.83
C PRO A 24 -42.70 -34.78 -41.43
N GLU A 25 -41.36 -34.80 -41.35
CA GLU A 25 -40.63 -34.72 -40.08
C GLU A 25 -41.06 -33.47 -39.30
N PRO A 26 -41.07 -33.51 -37.95
CA PRO A 26 -41.45 -32.35 -37.15
C PRO A 26 -40.51 -31.17 -37.46
N GLU A 27 -41.08 -30.03 -37.83
CA GLU A 27 -40.35 -28.77 -38.00
C GLU A 27 -39.45 -28.54 -36.78
N LYS A 28 -38.14 -28.39 -37.03
CA LYS A 28 -37.19 -27.88 -36.04
C LYS A 28 -37.73 -26.55 -35.54
N SER A 29 -38.08 -26.47 -34.25
CA SER A 29 -38.47 -25.21 -33.63
C SER A 29 -37.35 -24.18 -33.84
N GLU A 30 -37.63 -23.13 -34.62
CA GLU A 30 -36.73 -21.99 -34.71
C GLU A 30 -36.40 -21.51 -33.30
N GLU A 31 -35.12 -21.53 -32.97
CA GLU A 31 -34.61 -21.09 -31.68
C GLU A 31 -35.02 -19.62 -31.51
N LYS A 32 -35.95 -19.37 -30.57
CA LYS A 32 -36.55 -18.05 -30.35
C LYS A 32 -35.47 -17.07 -29.89
N VAL A 33 -34.87 -16.33 -30.83
CA VAL A 33 -33.81 -15.35 -30.53
C VAL A 33 -34.44 -14.12 -29.88
N ASP A 34 -34.45 -14.08 -28.55
CA ASP A 34 -34.97 -12.97 -27.77
C ASP A 34 -33.94 -11.85 -27.60
N GLU A 35 -33.81 -11.01 -28.64
CA GLU A 35 -32.92 -9.84 -28.63
C GLU A 35 -33.35 -8.78 -27.60
N VAL A 36 -34.63 -8.74 -27.25
CA VAL A 36 -35.20 -7.80 -26.28
C VAL A 36 -34.72 -8.15 -24.87
N ASN A 37 -34.62 -9.44 -24.53
CA ASN A 37 -34.09 -9.90 -23.26
C ASN A 37 -32.61 -9.52 -23.06
N LYS A 38 -31.82 -9.38 -24.13
CA LYS A 38 -30.45 -8.82 -24.04
C LYS A 38 -30.46 -7.35 -23.59
N LEU A 39 -31.45 -6.56 -23.99
CA LEU A 39 -31.59 -5.16 -23.54
C LEU A 39 -32.01 -5.10 -22.07
N TYR A 40 -32.97 -5.91 -21.64
CA TYR A 40 -33.36 -6.02 -20.23
C TYR A 40 -32.21 -6.48 -19.33
N ASN A 41 -31.36 -7.41 -19.79
CA ASN A 41 -30.17 -7.80 -19.04
C ASN A 41 -29.17 -6.65 -18.84
N ARG A 42 -28.99 -5.77 -19.84
CA ARG A 42 -28.12 -4.57 -19.68
C ARG A 42 -28.69 -3.60 -18.65
N VAL A 43 -30.01 -3.38 -18.66
CA VAL A 43 -30.70 -2.55 -17.67
C VAL A 43 -30.56 -3.16 -16.27
N ASN A 44 -30.81 -4.46 -16.10
CA ASN A 44 -30.66 -5.15 -14.82
C ASN A 44 -29.22 -5.10 -14.28
N ILE A 45 -28.21 -5.18 -15.15
CA ILE A 45 -26.81 -4.99 -14.75
C ILE A 45 -26.58 -3.56 -14.27
N SER A 46 -27.06 -2.57 -15.02
CA SER A 46 -26.96 -1.15 -14.64
C SER A 46 -27.65 -0.87 -13.29
N GLU A 47 -28.82 -1.46 -13.06
CA GLU A 47 -29.57 -1.33 -11.82
C GLU A 47 -28.85 -1.99 -10.64
N LYS A 48 -28.27 -3.19 -10.83
CA LYS A 48 -27.41 -3.83 -9.83
C LYS A 48 -26.19 -2.98 -9.49
N ILE A 49 -25.56 -2.35 -10.48
CA ILE A 49 -24.43 -1.44 -10.26
C ILE A 49 -24.88 -0.21 -9.47
N ALA A 50 -25.99 0.41 -9.86
CA ALA A 50 -26.54 1.59 -9.19
C ALA A 50 -26.89 1.28 -7.71
N ASN A 51 -27.56 0.15 -7.47
CA ASN A 51 -27.86 -0.32 -6.11
C ASN A 51 -26.58 -0.58 -5.30
N GLY A 52 -25.57 -1.21 -5.91
CA GLY A 52 -24.27 -1.41 -5.28
C GLY A 52 -23.59 -0.10 -4.87
N VAL A 53 -23.57 0.90 -5.77
CA VAL A 53 -23.04 2.24 -5.50
C VAL A 53 -23.81 2.92 -4.36
N PHE A 54 -25.14 2.80 -4.35
CA PHE A 54 -25.97 3.36 -3.28
C PHE A 54 -25.61 2.78 -1.90
N PHE A 55 -25.51 1.45 -1.77
CA PHE A 55 -25.13 0.83 -0.50
C PHE A 55 -23.70 1.20 -0.07
N ILE A 56 -22.76 1.30 -1.01
CA ILE A 56 -21.40 1.78 -0.73
C ILE A 56 -21.45 3.21 -0.18
N ASN A 57 -22.21 4.09 -0.81
CA ASN A 57 -22.36 5.48 -0.34
C ASN A 57 -23.00 5.57 1.04
N LEU A 58 -24.00 4.73 1.34
CA LEU A 58 -24.62 4.66 2.66
C LEU A 58 -23.60 4.26 3.73
N ILE A 59 -22.78 3.24 3.45
CA ILE A 59 -21.73 2.76 4.35
C ILE A 59 -20.67 3.85 4.57
N VAL A 60 -20.18 4.48 3.49
CA VAL A 60 -19.21 5.58 3.57
C VAL A 60 -19.78 6.73 4.39
N SER A 61 -21.04 7.10 4.17
CA SER A 61 -21.71 8.16 4.93
C SER A 61 -21.79 7.84 6.43
N ALA A 62 -22.19 6.62 6.79
CA ALA A 62 -22.23 6.18 8.18
C ALA A 62 -20.82 6.20 8.84
N ILE A 63 -19.79 5.75 8.13
CA ILE A 63 -18.39 5.79 8.60
C ILE A 63 -17.96 7.23 8.83
N THR A 64 -18.23 8.13 7.88
CA THR A 64 -17.83 9.55 8.02
C THR A 64 -18.49 10.21 9.23
N ILE A 65 -19.78 9.98 9.47
CA ILE A 65 -20.48 10.53 10.65
C ILE A 65 -19.84 10.02 11.95
N PHE A 66 -19.50 8.73 12.01
CA PHE A 66 -18.83 8.15 13.18
C PHE A 66 -17.44 8.76 13.38
N GLU A 67 -16.64 8.86 12.32
CA GLU A 67 -15.31 9.47 12.38
C GLU A 67 -15.37 10.93 12.84
N PHE A 68 -16.27 11.74 12.29
CA PHE A 68 -16.43 13.15 12.68
C PHE A 68 -16.75 13.31 14.17
N LYS A 69 -17.62 12.46 14.74
CA LYS A 69 -17.98 12.56 16.17
C LYS A 69 -16.81 12.31 17.12
N TYR A 70 -15.88 11.43 16.73
CA TYR A 70 -14.76 11.01 17.58
C TYR A 70 -13.39 11.50 17.07
N GLN A 71 -13.38 12.37 16.07
CA GLN A 71 -12.17 12.82 15.38
C GLN A 71 -11.15 13.43 16.35
N ASP A 72 -11.59 14.35 17.20
CA ASP A 72 -10.72 15.04 18.17
C ASP A 72 -10.16 14.06 19.20
N LEU A 73 -10.99 13.16 19.72
CA LEU A 73 -10.57 12.14 20.67
C LEU A 73 -9.53 11.19 20.06
N PHE A 74 -9.77 10.72 18.84
CA PHE A 74 -8.84 9.84 18.12
C PHE A 74 -7.52 10.55 17.79
N PHE A 75 -7.58 11.85 17.47
CA PHE A 75 -6.40 12.67 17.24
C PHE A 75 -5.56 12.83 18.51
N ILE A 76 -6.18 13.15 19.65
CA ILE A 76 -5.50 13.26 20.95
C ILE A 76 -4.87 11.92 21.35
N ILE A 77 -5.60 10.82 21.24
CA ILE A 77 -5.11 9.47 21.55
C ILE A 77 -3.87 9.13 20.68
N ASN A 78 -3.93 9.42 19.39
CA ASN A 78 -2.79 9.21 18.49
C ASN A 78 -1.57 10.04 18.89
N ILE A 79 -1.76 11.30 19.28
CA ILE A 79 -0.66 12.15 19.76
C ILE A 79 0.00 11.54 21.00
N ILE A 80 -0.80 11.14 21.99
CA ILE A 80 -0.31 10.56 23.25
C ILE A 80 0.48 9.28 22.98
N PHE A 81 -0.08 8.36 22.18
CA PHE A 81 0.61 7.12 21.84
C PHE A 81 1.89 7.36 21.04
N SER A 82 1.88 8.29 20.09
CA SER A 82 3.07 8.62 19.31
C SER A 82 4.19 9.17 20.18
N ILE A 83 3.88 10.12 21.09
CA ILE A 83 4.88 10.70 22.00
C ILE A 83 5.43 9.62 22.95
N THR A 84 4.56 8.76 23.48
CA THR A 84 4.96 7.67 24.38
C THR A 84 5.88 6.69 23.66
N ALA A 85 5.55 6.29 22.43
CA ALA A 85 6.35 5.37 21.64
C ALA A 85 7.74 5.93 21.33
N GLU A 86 7.82 7.20 20.89
CA GLU A 86 9.09 7.87 20.60
C GLU A 86 9.97 8.03 21.85
N ASN A 87 9.38 8.38 23.00
CA ASN A 87 10.10 8.47 24.26
C ASN A 87 10.70 7.13 24.69
N GLU A 88 9.95 6.03 24.56
CA GLU A 88 10.45 4.70 24.88
C GLU A 88 11.52 4.23 23.88
N ARG A 89 11.42 4.62 22.60
CA ARG A 89 12.46 4.35 21.60
C ARG A 89 13.76 5.10 21.88
N ARG A 90 13.69 6.37 22.29
CA ARG A 90 14.87 7.14 22.69
C ARG A 90 15.55 6.55 23.93
N LYS A 91 14.78 6.16 24.95
CA LYS A 91 15.32 5.48 26.14
C LYS A 91 15.99 4.15 25.78
N SER A 92 15.37 3.36 24.90
CA SER A 92 15.94 2.11 24.41
C SER A 92 17.23 2.35 23.64
N PHE A 93 17.28 3.33 22.74
CA PHE A 93 18.52 3.69 22.03
C PHE A 93 19.68 4.04 22.97
N ILE A 94 19.44 4.87 24.01
CA ILE A 94 20.47 5.21 25.00
C ILE A 94 20.86 3.97 25.82
N LYS A 95 19.86 3.17 26.25
CA LYS A 95 20.10 1.92 26.97
C LYS A 95 21.02 0.98 26.19
N GLU A 96 20.75 0.71 24.92
CA GLU A 96 21.57 -0.20 24.11
C GLU A 96 22.97 0.37 23.83
N SER A 97 23.12 1.70 23.82
CA SER A 97 24.40 2.36 23.54
C SER A 97 25.34 2.39 24.75
N PHE A 98 24.82 2.46 25.97
CA PHE A 98 25.59 2.58 27.22
C PHE A 98 25.35 1.46 28.22
N ASN A 99 24.54 0.45 27.87
CA ASN A 99 24.11 -0.67 28.73
C ASN A 99 23.52 -0.22 30.09
N VAL A 100 22.76 0.88 30.07
CA VAL A 100 22.11 1.46 31.27
C VAL A 100 20.60 1.21 31.23
N ASN A 101 20.03 0.80 32.36
CA ASN A 101 18.59 0.53 32.45
C ASN A 101 17.76 1.83 32.59
N LEU A 102 17.38 2.41 31.46
CA LEU A 102 16.51 3.61 31.41
C LEU A 102 15.02 3.30 31.19
N THR A 103 14.68 2.05 30.86
CA THR A 103 13.30 1.60 30.69
C THR A 103 13.12 0.17 31.20
N LYS A 104 11.92 -0.13 31.72
CA LYS A 104 11.50 -1.49 32.10
C LYS A 104 11.14 -2.35 30.89
N ARG A 105 10.94 -1.74 29.71
CA ARG A 105 10.61 -2.46 28.46
C ARG A 105 11.88 -3.10 27.89
N LYS A 106 11.78 -4.37 27.47
CA LYS A 106 12.90 -5.11 26.87
C LYS A 106 12.89 -4.95 25.36
N THR A 107 14.06 -4.69 24.79
CA THR A 107 14.39 -4.80 23.37
C THR A 107 15.42 -5.93 23.23
N TYR A 108 15.31 -6.74 22.18
CA TYR A 108 16.21 -7.87 21.96
C TYR A 108 16.89 -7.71 20.60
N LYS A 109 18.24 -7.66 20.61
CA LYS A 109 19.11 -7.64 19.41
C LYS A 109 18.63 -6.65 18.33
N TYR A 110 18.42 -5.40 18.72
CA TYR A 110 17.96 -4.38 17.77
C TYR A 110 19.09 -3.84 16.88
N TYR A 111 20.33 -3.91 17.34
CA TYR A 111 21.52 -3.43 16.64
C TYR A 111 22.45 -4.60 16.31
N ASN A 112 23.08 -4.55 15.14
CA ASN A 112 24.05 -5.54 14.67
C ASN A 112 25.45 -4.92 14.70
N ASN A 113 25.97 -4.71 15.90
CA ASN A 113 27.36 -4.34 16.13
C ASN A 113 27.84 -4.82 17.51
N ASP A 114 29.14 -5.08 17.61
CA ASP A 114 29.80 -5.59 18.81
C ASP A 114 30.59 -4.49 19.55
N GLU A 115 30.29 -3.22 19.27
CA GLU A 115 30.93 -2.08 19.95
C GLU A 115 30.70 -2.13 21.47
N GLN A 116 31.73 -1.74 22.23
CA GLN A 116 31.65 -1.59 23.68
C GLN A 116 30.85 -0.34 24.07
N GLU A 117 30.25 -0.34 25.26
CA GLU A 117 29.42 0.74 25.78
C GLU A 117 30.13 2.09 25.75
N SER A 118 29.71 2.97 24.85
CA SER A 118 30.42 4.22 24.60
C SER A 118 29.60 5.17 23.73
N LEU A 119 30.07 6.42 23.64
CA LEU A 119 29.52 7.35 22.65
C LEU A 119 29.81 6.88 21.22
N ARG A 120 30.89 6.11 20.99
CA ARG A 120 31.18 5.48 19.70
C ARG A 120 30.06 4.49 19.33
N LYS A 121 29.68 3.60 20.25
CA LYS A 121 28.54 2.68 20.08
C LYS A 121 27.24 3.42 19.79
N MET A 122 26.97 4.53 20.48
CA MET A 122 25.81 5.38 20.18
C MET A 122 25.83 5.88 18.74
N GLY A 123 27.01 6.31 18.25
CA GLY A 123 27.19 6.73 16.86
C GLY A 123 26.98 5.61 15.85
N VAL A 124 27.54 4.42 16.09
CA VAL A 124 27.36 3.25 15.22
C VAL A 124 25.90 2.81 15.19
N ASN A 125 25.23 2.73 16.34
CA ASN A 125 23.79 2.46 16.44
C ASN A 125 22.95 3.51 15.67
N CYS A 126 23.31 4.79 15.80
CA CYS A 126 22.66 5.87 15.05
C CYS A 126 22.86 5.70 13.54
N PHE A 127 24.07 5.31 13.13
CA PHE A 127 24.42 5.12 11.74
C PHE A 127 23.68 3.94 11.12
N GLU A 128 23.56 2.81 11.83
CA GLU A 128 22.74 1.66 11.45
C GLU A 128 21.28 2.10 11.23
N ASN A 129 20.71 2.81 12.21
CA ASN A 129 19.35 3.34 12.10
C ASN A 129 19.16 4.25 10.88
N LEU A 130 20.12 5.12 10.59
CA LEU A 130 20.10 6.02 9.44
C LEU A 130 20.25 5.26 8.12
N PHE A 131 21.08 4.22 8.07
CA PHE A 131 21.24 3.34 6.90
C PHE A 131 19.88 2.73 6.50
N PHE A 132 19.19 2.10 7.45
CA PHE A 132 17.85 1.53 7.24
C PHE A 132 16.84 2.62 6.86
N THR A 133 16.83 3.72 7.61
CA THR A 133 15.86 4.82 7.41
C THR A 133 16.01 5.46 6.03
N LYS A 134 17.24 5.71 5.58
CA LYS A 134 17.55 6.26 4.25
C LYS A 134 17.01 5.35 3.14
N TYR A 135 17.25 4.04 3.25
CA TYR A 135 16.78 3.07 2.27
C TYR A 135 15.25 3.01 2.21
N ILE A 136 14.61 2.88 3.38
CA ILE A 136 13.15 2.75 3.47
C ILE A 136 12.46 4.04 3.05
N ALA A 137 13.00 5.21 3.42
CA ALA A 137 12.50 6.50 2.96
C ALA A 137 12.58 6.59 1.44
N LYS A 138 13.71 6.25 0.82
CA LYS A 138 13.87 6.27 -0.65
C LYS A 138 12.84 5.39 -1.35
N LYS A 139 12.59 4.16 -0.85
CA LYS A 139 11.58 3.26 -1.43
C LYS A 139 10.14 3.74 -1.24
N ASN A 140 9.84 4.45 -0.16
CA ASN A 140 8.49 4.96 0.13
C ASN A 140 8.10 6.23 -0.64
N VAL A 141 9.04 6.93 -1.30
CA VAL A 141 8.77 8.22 -1.97
C VAL A 141 7.66 8.10 -3.02
N ASN A 142 7.74 7.09 -3.90
CA ASN A 142 6.82 7.00 -5.05
C ASN A 142 5.39 6.76 -4.61
N HIS A 143 5.18 5.89 -3.62
CA HIS A 143 3.86 5.62 -3.06
C HIS A 143 3.23 6.87 -2.45
N ARG A 144 4.00 7.64 -1.66
CA ARG A 144 3.52 8.88 -1.05
C ARG A 144 3.30 9.98 -2.09
N LYS A 145 4.19 10.09 -3.09
CA LYS A 145 4.07 11.02 -4.22
C LYS A 145 2.76 10.80 -4.99
N TYR A 146 2.46 9.55 -5.34
CA TYR A 146 1.26 9.21 -6.11
C TYR A 146 -0.02 9.57 -5.34
N LYS A 147 -0.08 9.23 -4.04
CA LYS A 147 -1.22 9.61 -3.19
C LYS A 147 -1.41 11.12 -3.11
N SER A 148 -0.34 11.88 -2.86
CA SER A 148 -0.42 13.34 -2.81
C SER A 148 -0.80 13.95 -4.17
N PHE A 149 -0.28 13.40 -5.26
CA PHE A 149 -0.62 13.84 -6.62
C PHE A 149 -2.12 13.64 -6.93
N ILE A 150 -2.69 12.49 -6.57
CA ILE A 150 -4.14 12.25 -6.76
C ILE A 150 -4.97 13.28 -5.99
N ILE A 151 -4.60 13.58 -4.74
CA ILE A 151 -5.34 14.56 -3.92
C ILE A 151 -5.30 15.94 -4.56
N VAL A 152 -4.12 16.38 -5.04
CA VAL A 152 -3.97 17.67 -5.72
C VAL A 152 -4.75 17.70 -7.04
N LEU A 153 -4.71 16.61 -7.82
CA LEU A 153 -5.46 16.51 -9.07
C LEU A 153 -6.97 16.58 -8.83
N LEU A 154 -7.47 15.83 -7.84
CA LEU A 154 -8.88 15.84 -7.46
C LEU A 154 -9.31 17.21 -6.98
N TYR A 155 -8.47 17.90 -6.20
CA TYR A 155 -8.71 19.28 -5.80
C TYR A 155 -8.82 20.23 -7.00
N ILE A 156 -7.92 20.14 -7.99
CA ILE A 156 -7.99 20.95 -9.22
C ILE A 156 -9.29 20.69 -10.00
N ILE A 157 -9.71 19.43 -10.10
CA ILE A 157 -10.98 19.08 -10.75
C ILE A 157 -12.16 19.75 -10.03
N LEU A 158 -12.20 19.68 -8.70
CA LEU A 158 -13.23 20.35 -7.90
C LEU A 158 -13.19 21.87 -8.05
N LEU A 159 -12.01 22.47 -8.15
CA LEU A 159 -11.86 23.91 -8.40
C LEU A 159 -12.52 24.36 -9.71
N ILE A 160 -12.48 23.51 -10.75
CA ILE A 160 -13.06 23.82 -12.06
C ILE A 160 -14.57 23.58 -12.08
N GLN A 161 -15.05 22.58 -11.36
CA GLN A 161 -16.46 22.15 -11.40
C GLN A 161 -17.38 22.93 -10.46
N VAL A 162 -16.85 23.49 -9.38
CA VAL A 162 -17.66 24.13 -8.34
C VAL A 162 -17.85 25.61 -8.66
N GLU A 163 -19.06 25.97 -9.09
CA GLU A 163 -19.44 27.37 -9.32
C GLU A 163 -19.75 28.12 -8.01
N ASN A 164 -20.21 27.40 -6.98
CA ASN A 164 -20.55 28.00 -5.69
C ASN A 164 -19.29 28.29 -4.86
N LEU A 165 -19.01 29.58 -4.67
CA LEU A 165 -17.80 30.07 -3.99
C LEU A 165 -17.76 29.66 -2.50
N GLU A 166 -18.89 29.54 -1.81
CA GLU A 166 -18.93 29.07 -0.42
C GLU A 166 -18.54 27.58 -0.32
N LEU A 167 -19.07 26.77 -1.23
CA LEU A 167 -18.72 25.34 -1.31
C LEU A 167 -17.23 25.15 -1.65
N LEU A 168 -16.69 26.00 -2.53
CA LEU A 168 -15.28 26.00 -2.88
C LEU A 168 -14.37 26.30 -1.69
N VAL A 169 -14.73 27.30 -0.88
CA VAL A 169 -14.00 27.65 0.35
C VAL A 169 -14.02 26.48 1.34
N LEU A 170 -15.17 25.83 1.52
CA LEU A 170 -15.29 24.67 2.39
C LEU A 170 -14.40 23.51 1.93
N ILE A 171 -14.44 23.15 0.64
CA ILE A 171 -13.58 22.11 0.06
C ILE A 171 -12.10 22.45 0.25
N THR A 172 -11.73 23.69 -0.04
CA THR A 172 -10.35 24.18 0.13
C THR A 172 -9.90 24.04 1.57
N GLN A 173 -10.71 24.49 2.52
CA GLN A 173 -10.42 24.36 3.94
C GLN A 173 -10.27 22.90 4.35
N THR A 174 -11.14 22.00 3.89
CA THR A 174 -11.04 20.56 4.19
C THR A 174 -9.77 19.94 3.60
N VAL A 175 -9.45 20.21 2.33
CA VAL A 175 -8.26 19.65 1.65
C VAL A 175 -6.96 20.13 2.32
N PHE A 176 -6.85 21.42 2.63
CA PHE A 176 -5.67 21.96 3.31
C PHE A 176 -5.60 21.61 4.80
N SER A 177 -6.73 21.42 5.46
CA SER A 177 -6.78 20.89 6.84
C SER A 177 -6.40 19.42 6.88
N SER A 178 -6.63 18.68 5.78
CA SER A 178 -6.18 17.31 5.65
C SER A 178 -4.64 17.32 5.63
N GLU A 179 -4.03 16.89 6.73
CA GLU A 179 -2.57 16.91 6.92
C GLU A 179 -1.78 16.16 5.82
N TYR A 180 -2.42 15.55 4.83
CA TYR A 180 -1.80 14.72 3.78
C TYR A 180 -0.77 15.47 2.92
N PHE A 181 -1.08 16.69 2.48
CA PHE A 181 -0.13 17.48 1.70
C PHE A 181 1.08 17.88 2.55
N PHE A 182 0.83 18.43 3.75
CA PHE A 182 1.89 18.79 4.69
C PHE A 182 2.72 17.57 5.14
N LYS A 183 2.11 16.39 5.33
CA LYS A 183 2.80 15.12 5.61
C LYS A 183 3.76 14.74 4.49
N TYR A 184 3.40 14.99 3.23
CA TYR A 184 4.31 14.73 2.11
C TYR A 184 5.48 15.70 2.09
N ILE A 185 5.25 17.00 2.30
CA ILE A 185 6.33 17.99 2.40
C ILE A 185 7.27 17.66 3.57
N LYS A 186 6.73 17.35 4.76
CA LYS A 186 7.51 16.87 5.91
C LYS A 186 8.31 15.61 5.57
N PHE A 187 7.76 14.71 4.74
CA PHE A 187 8.46 13.52 4.29
C PHE A 187 9.60 13.79 3.34
N LEU A 188 9.46 14.76 2.43
CA LEU A 188 10.57 15.21 1.59
C LEU A 188 11.68 15.85 2.43
N TYR A 189 11.31 16.73 3.36
CA TYR A 189 12.23 17.33 4.31
C TYR A 189 12.99 16.25 5.12
N PHE A 190 12.26 15.31 5.72
CA PHE A 190 12.82 14.18 6.45
C PHE A 190 13.83 13.38 5.63
N LYS A 191 13.49 13.03 4.38
CA LYS A 191 14.38 12.25 3.50
C LYS A 191 15.68 12.99 3.21
N VAL A 192 15.61 14.29 2.92
CA VAL A 192 16.79 15.12 2.64
C VAL A 192 17.69 15.17 3.87
N HIS A 193 17.12 15.46 5.04
CA HIS A 193 17.87 15.57 6.28
C HIS A 193 18.46 14.23 6.75
N VAL A 194 17.72 13.13 6.65
CA VAL A 194 18.25 11.78 6.91
C VAL A 194 19.47 11.49 6.03
N THR A 195 19.41 11.84 4.75
CA THR A 195 20.54 11.62 3.83
C THR A 195 21.76 12.45 4.23
N ARG A 196 21.54 13.69 4.67
CA ARG A 196 22.60 14.58 5.16
C ARG A 196 23.24 14.05 6.45
N ILE A 197 22.45 13.64 7.44
CA ILE A 197 22.97 13.11 8.71
C ILE A 197 23.66 11.76 8.48
N TYR A 198 23.13 10.91 7.61
CA TYR A 198 23.82 9.70 7.16
C TYR A 198 25.21 10.02 6.62
N GLN A 199 25.34 11.05 5.77
CA GLN A 199 26.64 11.43 5.22
C GLN A 199 27.59 11.91 6.32
N LYS A 200 27.12 12.72 7.28
CA LYS A 200 27.94 13.12 8.45
C LYS A 200 28.54 11.90 9.15
N LEU A 201 27.74 10.87 9.44
CA LEU A 201 28.22 9.66 10.13
C LEU A 201 29.08 8.78 9.23
N PHE A 202 28.77 8.69 7.93
CA PHE A 202 29.61 8.02 6.95
C PHE A 202 31.01 8.66 6.90
N ASP A 203 31.07 9.99 6.90
CA ASP A 203 32.35 10.70 6.88
C ASP A 203 33.14 10.45 8.17
N ILE A 204 32.48 10.41 9.33
CA ILE A 204 33.10 10.13 10.64
C ILE A 204 33.65 8.70 10.73
N PHE A 205 32.87 7.70 10.32
CA PHE A 205 33.21 6.30 10.54
C PHE A 205 33.92 5.61 9.37
N VAL A 206 33.83 6.15 8.16
CA VAL A 206 34.35 5.49 6.94
C VAL A 206 35.40 6.32 6.23
N THR A 207 35.23 7.64 6.16
CA THR A 207 36.06 8.49 5.27
C THR A 207 37.20 9.20 6.00
N THR A 208 36.97 9.64 7.23
CA THR A 208 37.93 10.48 7.95
C THR A 208 38.92 9.61 8.74
N HIS A 209 40.22 9.79 8.50
CA HIS A 209 41.28 9.14 9.26
C HIS A 209 41.73 10.02 10.44
N ALA A 210 41.69 9.46 11.65
CA ALA A 210 42.33 9.99 12.87
C ALA A 210 42.03 11.47 13.21
N GLU A 211 40.77 11.76 13.58
CA GLU A 211 40.44 12.99 14.30
C GLU A 211 40.70 12.84 15.81
N ASP A 212 40.92 13.96 16.51
CA ASP A 212 40.91 14.00 17.97
C ASP A 212 39.63 13.34 18.49
N ASP A 213 39.80 12.36 19.36
CA ASP A 213 38.74 11.58 19.99
C ASP A 213 37.66 12.47 20.64
N LYS A 214 38.03 13.63 21.19
CA LYS A 214 37.05 14.60 21.69
C LYS A 214 36.19 15.20 20.57
N VAL A 215 36.78 15.55 19.43
CA VAL A 215 36.08 16.11 18.27
C VAL A 215 35.12 15.06 17.69
N THR A 216 35.59 13.83 17.49
CA THR A 216 34.78 12.70 17.01
C THR A 216 33.56 12.48 17.89
N ARG A 217 33.75 12.46 19.21
CA ARG A 217 32.65 12.33 20.17
C ARG A 217 31.58 13.43 20.04
N ILE A 218 32.00 14.69 19.91
CA ILE A 218 31.07 15.81 19.77
C ILE A 218 30.29 15.71 18.46
N LYS A 219 30.95 15.33 17.35
CA LYS A 219 30.29 15.13 16.05
C LYS A 219 29.28 13.99 16.07
N ILE A 220 29.58 12.90 16.77
CA ILE A 220 28.64 11.79 16.98
C ILE A 220 27.40 12.28 17.74
N LEU A 221 27.59 13.04 18.82
CA LEU A 221 26.49 13.58 19.60
C LEU A 221 25.61 14.53 18.78
N ASP A 222 26.23 15.44 18.01
CA ASP A 222 25.53 16.33 17.08
C ASP A 222 24.66 15.55 16.09
N ALA A 223 25.23 14.55 15.41
CA ALA A 223 24.52 13.74 14.44
C ALA A 223 23.36 12.94 15.07
N ALA A 224 23.58 12.36 16.25
CA ALA A 224 22.54 11.61 16.94
C ALA A 224 21.41 12.51 17.43
N MET A 225 21.71 13.70 17.96
CA MET A 225 20.70 14.68 18.35
C MET A 225 19.92 15.19 17.15
N ASP A 226 20.59 15.54 16.06
CA ASP A 226 19.98 15.92 14.78
C ASP A 226 18.95 14.87 14.34
N TYR A 227 19.32 13.59 14.42
CA TYR A 227 18.47 12.48 14.00
C TYR A 227 17.25 12.30 14.92
N GLU A 228 17.44 12.30 16.24
CA GLU A 228 16.34 12.16 17.20
C GLU A 228 15.36 13.36 17.14
N CYS A 229 15.87 14.58 17.00
CA CYS A 229 15.06 15.78 16.80
C CYS A 229 14.28 15.72 15.48
N LEU A 230 14.91 15.26 14.40
CA LEU A 230 14.27 15.11 13.10
C LEU A 230 13.12 14.09 13.15
N LYS A 231 13.32 12.93 13.80
CA LYS A 231 12.25 11.94 14.00
C LYS A 231 11.08 12.53 14.78
N PHE A 232 11.37 13.20 15.89
CA PHE A 232 10.35 13.81 16.74
C PHE A 232 9.55 14.91 16.03
N TYR A 233 10.22 15.76 15.25
CA TYR A 233 9.57 16.85 14.52
C TYR A 233 8.70 16.34 13.36
N CYS A 234 9.26 15.44 12.54
CA CYS A 234 8.57 14.96 11.35
C CYS A 234 7.46 13.94 11.68
N LYS A 235 7.61 13.16 12.77
CA LYS A 235 6.67 12.10 13.20
C LYS A 235 6.30 11.14 12.06
N ILE A 236 7.29 10.75 11.27
CA ILE A 236 7.08 9.92 10.09
C ILE A 236 7.25 8.46 10.45
N SER A 237 6.14 7.73 10.41
CA SER A 237 6.19 6.27 10.46
C SER A 237 6.68 5.73 9.11
N LEU A 238 7.84 5.08 9.14
CA LEU A 238 8.34 4.31 8.00
C LEU A 238 7.47 3.07 7.76
N SER A 239 7.45 2.59 6.52
CA SER A 239 6.63 1.43 6.17
C SER A 239 7.21 0.14 6.75
N SER A 240 6.50 -0.46 7.71
CA SER A 240 6.82 -1.77 8.29
C SER A 240 6.86 -2.87 7.23
N ARG A 241 6.01 -2.78 6.19
CA ARG A 241 6.03 -3.69 5.04
C ARG A 241 7.37 -3.64 4.29
N ILE A 242 7.90 -2.44 4.07
CA ILE A 242 9.20 -2.28 3.39
C ILE A 242 10.32 -2.73 4.32
N TYR A 243 10.26 -2.36 5.60
CA TYR A 243 11.22 -2.84 6.61
C TYR A 243 11.29 -4.37 6.61
N ASN A 244 10.17 -5.06 6.84
CA ASN A 244 10.13 -6.53 6.90
C ASN A 244 10.60 -7.19 5.59
N LYS A 245 10.27 -6.61 4.44
CA LYS A 245 10.68 -7.14 3.13
C LYS A 245 12.18 -7.05 2.90
N TYR A 246 12.83 -5.98 3.35
CA TYR A 246 14.24 -5.71 3.06
C TYR A 246 15.15 -5.93 4.28
N ASN A 247 14.62 -6.27 5.45
CA ASN A 247 15.38 -6.42 6.70
C ASN A 247 16.60 -7.33 6.54
N ASN A 248 16.38 -8.56 6.04
CA ASN A 248 17.47 -9.52 5.86
C ASN A 248 18.55 -9.04 4.89
N LYS A 249 18.15 -8.30 3.85
CA LYS A 249 19.09 -7.73 2.88
C LYS A 249 19.90 -6.60 3.53
N LEU A 250 19.22 -5.69 4.22
CA LEU A 250 19.85 -4.51 4.83
C LEU A 250 20.76 -4.90 5.98
N ASN A 251 20.42 -5.91 6.78
CA ASN A 251 21.32 -6.46 7.80
C ASN A 251 22.62 -6.94 7.16
N LYS A 252 22.56 -7.73 6.08
CA LYS A 252 23.78 -8.19 5.38
C LYS A 252 24.62 -7.05 4.83
N GLU A 253 24.00 -6.09 4.15
CA GLU A 253 24.71 -4.92 3.62
C GLU A 253 25.32 -4.07 4.75
N TRP A 254 24.64 -3.97 5.90
CA TRP A 254 25.15 -3.29 7.08
C TRP A 254 26.33 -4.03 7.70
N ASP A 255 26.22 -5.35 7.89
CA ASP A 255 27.29 -6.20 8.43
C ASP A 255 28.55 -6.10 7.56
N GLU A 256 28.40 -6.13 6.24
CA GLU A 256 29.48 -5.92 5.27
C GLU A 256 30.13 -4.54 5.44
N LEU A 257 29.35 -3.46 5.56
CA LEU A 257 29.85 -2.11 5.79
C LEU A 257 30.57 -1.98 7.14
N TYR A 258 29.97 -2.52 8.19
CA TYR A 258 30.49 -2.47 9.56
C TYR A 258 31.84 -3.17 9.66
N HIS A 259 31.92 -4.40 9.18
CA HIS A 259 33.16 -5.17 9.21
C HIS A 259 34.22 -4.64 8.25
N SER A 260 33.86 -4.13 7.07
CA SER A 260 34.87 -3.64 6.12
C SER A 260 35.48 -2.29 6.50
N SER A 261 34.69 -1.41 7.10
CA SER A 261 35.04 0.02 7.18
C SER A 261 35.00 0.59 8.61
N ILE A 262 34.17 0.06 9.51
CA ILE A 262 33.92 0.66 10.83
C ILE A 262 34.76 -0.02 11.92
N VAL A 263 34.95 -1.34 11.86
CA VAL A 263 35.70 -2.10 12.88
C VAL A 263 37.22 -1.88 12.76
N TYR A 264 37.73 -1.69 11.54
CA TYR A 264 39.18 -1.56 11.28
C TYR A 264 39.70 -0.11 11.35
N HIS A 265 38.88 0.84 11.85
CA HIS A 265 39.19 2.27 11.98
C HIS A 265 38.82 2.81 13.36
#